data_AF-A0A3D9CKT1-F1
#
_entry.id   AF-A0A3D9CKT1-F1
#
_cell.length_a   1.000
_cell.length_b   1.000
_cell.length_c   1.000
_cell.angle_alpha   90.00
_cell.angle_beta   90.00
_cell.angle_gamma   90.00
#
_symmetry.space_group_name_H-M   'P 1'
#
loop_
_entity.id
_entity.type
_entity.pdbx_description
1 polymer ?
#
loop_
_entity_poly.entity_id
_entity_poly.type
_entity_poly.pdbx_seq_one_letter_code
_entity_poly.pdbx_strand_id
1 'polypeptide(L)'
;MEEAVNYLKNNPPKIQIFSDGNLEWKPRVRDINQPLINKLSLSIRDVRNNLFHGGKFNGNYKEDESRNYILLKSVIVVLQEWLSLNDTVKENFKNDI
;
A
#
# COMPACT_ATOMS: atom_id res chain seq x y z
N MET A 1 -7.40 10.03 -9.13
CA MET A 1 -7.96 9.04 -8.19
C MET A 1 -8.27 7.70 -8.86
N GLU A 2 -9.07 7.66 -9.92
CA GLU A 2 -9.48 6.41 -10.59
C GLU A 2 -8.32 5.50 -11.01
N GLU A 3 -7.28 6.05 -11.63
CA GLU A 3 -6.08 5.31 -12.02
C GLU A 3 -5.39 4.63 -10.83
N ALA A 4 -5.24 5.33 -9.71
CA ALA A 4 -4.62 4.80 -8.50
C ALA A 4 -5.45 3.65 -7.91
N VAL A 5 -6.78 3.80 -7.88
CA VAL A 5 -7.70 2.75 -7.42
C VAL A 5 -7.63 1.52 -8.33
N ASN A 6 -7.66 1.71 -9.64
CA ASN A 6 -7.57 0.63 -10.62
C ASN A 6 -6.22 -0.10 -10.51
N TYR A 7 -5.13 0.65 -10.35
CA TYR A 7 -3.81 0.06 -10.16
C TYR A 7 -3.75 -0.81 -8.91
N LEU A 8 -4.19 -0.31 -7.75
CA LEU A 8 -4.20 -1.06 -6.48
C LEU A 8 -5.13 -2.27 -6.52
N LYS A 9 -6.24 -2.17 -7.25
CA LYS A 9 -7.18 -3.29 -7.46
C LYS A 9 -6.53 -4.41 -8.25
N ASN A 10 -5.89 -4.09 -9.36
CA ASN A 10 -5.33 -5.06 -10.29
C ASN A 10 -3.92 -5.54 -9.89
N ASN A 11 -3.20 -4.75 -9.10
CA ASN A 11 -1.82 -5.02 -8.67
C ASN A 11 -1.73 -4.94 -7.13
N PRO A 12 -2.31 -5.89 -6.38
CA PRO A 12 -2.17 -5.91 -4.93
C PRO A 12 -0.69 -5.89 -4.48
N PRO A 13 -0.34 -5.20 -3.38
CA PRO A 13 0.97 -5.37 -2.78
C PRO A 13 1.16 -6.82 -2.32
N LYS A 14 2.41 -7.32 -2.40
CA LYS A 14 2.79 -8.56 -1.73
C LYS A 14 2.87 -8.31 -0.23
N ILE A 15 2.73 -9.37 0.55
CA ILE A 15 2.97 -9.34 2.00
C ILE A 15 4.21 -10.14 2.34
N GLN A 16 4.94 -9.66 3.34
CA GLN A 16 6.01 -10.42 3.95
C GLN A 16 5.41 -11.34 5.02
N ILE A 17 5.79 -12.61 4.99
CA ILE A 17 5.42 -13.59 6.00
C ILE A 17 6.68 -14.26 6.52
N PHE A 18 6.59 -14.85 7.71
CA PHE A 18 7.60 -15.76 8.23
C PHE A 18 7.16 -17.20 7.97
N SER A 19 7.92 -17.93 7.16
CA SER A 19 7.69 -19.34 6.83
C SER A 19 9.00 -20.10 6.98
N ASP A 20 8.96 -21.25 7.65
CA ASP A 20 10.10 -22.17 7.74
C ASP A 20 11.41 -21.50 8.18
N GLY A 21 11.32 -20.63 9.20
CA GLY A 21 12.47 -19.89 9.75
C GLY A 21 12.98 -18.74 8.88
N ASN A 22 12.33 -18.46 7.74
CA ASN A 22 12.76 -17.46 6.77
C ASN A 22 11.65 -16.42 6.50
N LEU A 23 12.08 -15.22 6.08
CA LEU A 23 11.16 -14.19 5.58
C LEU A 23 10.88 -14.40 4.09
N GLU A 24 9.60 -14.54 3.74
CA GLU A 24 9.15 -14.76 2.37
C GLU A 24 8.15 -13.70 1.92
N TRP A 25 8.14 -13.40 0.62
CA TRP A 25 7.14 -12.53 0.00
C TRP A 25 6.07 -13.37 -0.69
N LYS A 26 4.81 -13.21 -0.30
CA LYS A 26 3.68 -13.92 -0.93
C LYS A 26 2.66 -12.94 -1.51
N PRO A 27 1.96 -13.33 -2.60
CA PRO A 27 0.81 -12.57 -3.09
C PRO A 27 -0.22 -12.39 -1.97
N ARG A 28 -0.80 -11.19 -1.85
CA ARG A 28 -1.91 -11.01 -0.94
C ARG A 28 -3.15 -11.72 -1.49
N VAL A 29 -3.66 -12.66 -0.71
CA VAL A 29 -5.00 -13.22 -0.92
C VAL A 29 -6.03 -12.16 -0.52
N ARG A 30 -6.92 -11.82 -1.46
CA ARG A 30 -8.07 -10.96 -1.23
C ARG A 30 -9.34 -11.78 -1.42
N ASP A 31 -10.30 -11.61 -0.52
CA ASP A 31 -11.65 -12.13 -0.76
C ASP A 31 -12.27 -11.38 -1.94
N ILE A 32 -12.80 -12.13 -2.91
CA ILE A 32 -13.43 -11.57 -4.11
C ILE A 32 -14.62 -10.69 -3.74
N ASN A 33 -15.37 -11.06 -2.71
CA ASN A 33 -16.56 -10.37 -2.23
C ASN A 33 -16.25 -9.20 -1.29
N GLN A 34 -14.99 -9.02 -0.88
CA GLN A 34 -14.63 -7.94 0.01
C GLN A 34 -14.87 -6.56 -0.65
N PRO A 35 -15.52 -5.61 0.06
CA PRO A 35 -15.75 -4.27 -0.44
C PRO A 35 -14.47 -3.57 -0.90
N LEU A 36 -14.56 -2.75 -1.94
CA LEU A 36 -13.40 -2.05 -2.52
C LEU A 36 -12.66 -1.20 -1.48
N ILE A 37 -13.40 -0.49 -0.63
CA ILE A 37 -12.82 0.34 0.43
C ILE A 37 -11.91 -0.47 1.38
N ASN A 38 -12.31 -1.70 1.71
CA ASN A 38 -11.53 -2.59 2.57
C ASN A 38 -10.27 -3.11 1.83
N LYS A 39 -10.39 -3.42 0.54
CA LYS A 39 -9.24 -3.80 -0.30
C LYS A 39 -8.21 -2.67 -0.40
N LEU A 40 -8.67 -1.42 -0.55
CA LEU A 40 -7.80 -0.24 -0.57
C LEU A 40 -7.14 -0.02 0.80
N SER A 41 -7.90 -0.11 1.90
CA SER A 41 -7.38 0.01 3.27
C SER A 41 -6.29 -1.02 3.57
N LEU A 42 -6.50 -2.28 3.17
CA LEU A 42 -5.47 -3.33 3.29
C LEU A 42 -4.21 -2.99 2.49
N SER A 43 -4.39 -2.51 1.26
CA SER A 43 -3.25 -2.16 0.39
C SER A 43 -2.41 -1.03 0.98
N ILE A 44 -3.06 -0.02 1.57
CA ILE A 44 -2.37 1.06 2.28
C ILE A 44 -1.53 0.50 3.43
N ARG A 45 -2.10 -0.40 4.25
CA ARG A 45 -1.40 -1.03 5.38
C ARG A 45 -0.20 -1.86 4.91
N ASP A 46 -0.39 -2.68 3.88
CA ASP A 46 0.68 -3.53 3.35
C ASP A 46 1.81 -2.68 2.75
N VAL A 47 1.50 -1.67 1.92
CA VAL A 47 2.52 -0.78 1.34
C VAL A 47 3.28 -0.03 2.43
N ARG A 48 2.58 0.46 3.45
CA ARG A 48 3.20 1.09 4.62
C ARG A 48 4.12 0.11 5.34
N ASN A 49 3.68 -1.11 5.62
CA ASN A 49 4.50 -2.12 6.29
C ASN A 49 5.73 -2.50 5.44
N ASN A 50 5.57 -2.65 4.13
CA ASN A 50 6.65 -2.95 3.20
C ASN A 50 7.71 -1.84 3.18
N LEU A 51 7.31 -0.58 3.37
CA LEU A 51 8.22 0.55 3.49
C LEU A 51 8.98 0.55 4.83
N PHE A 52 8.27 0.33 5.95
CA PHE A 52 8.85 0.39 7.31
C PHE A 52 9.79 -0.77 7.65
N HIS A 53 9.58 -1.97 7.09
CA HIS A 53 10.44 -3.13 7.37
C HIS A 53 11.78 -3.14 6.62
N GLY A 54 12.11 -2.07 5.89
CA GLY A 54 13.49 -1.70 5.54
C GLY A 54 14.29 -2.73 4.72
N GLY A 55 14.46 -2.46 3.42
CA GLY A 55 15.53 -3.04 2.60
C GLY A 55 15.09 -4.32 1.88
N LYS A 56 15.08 -4.35 0.55
CA LYS A 56 16.27 -4.20 -0.27
C LYS A 56 15.95 -3.48 -1.59
N PHE A 57 16.02 -2.14 -1.57
CA PHE A 57 16.66 -1.41 -2.66
C PHE A 57 18.16 -1.74 -2.63
N ASN A 58 18.53 -3.02 -2.83
CA ASN A 58 19.92 -3.45 -2.77
C ASN A 58 20.65 -3.09 -4.06
N GLY A 59 20.67 -1.80 -4.38
CA GLY A 59 21.53 -1.16 -5.39
C GLY A 59 21.39 -1.64 -6.84
N ASN A 60 20.60 -2.67 -7.09
CA ASN A 60 20.38 -3.25 -8.40
C ASN A 60 18.93 -2.99 -8.76
N TYR A 61 18.71 -2.11 -9.73
CA TYR A 61 17.41 -1.87 -10.34
C TYR A 61 16.75 -3.21 -10.67
N LYS A 62 15.66 -3.52 -9.96
CA LYS A 62 14.80 -4.67 -10.25
C LYS A 62 13.40 -4.12 -10.55
N GLU A 63 12.70 -4.78 -11.46
CA GLU A 63 11.32 -4.47 -11.85
C GLU A 63 10.38 -4.22 -10.64
N ASP A 64 10.61 -4.92 -9.52
CA ASP A 64 9.90 -4.75 -8.25
C ASP A 64 10.05 -3.34 -7.61
N GLU A 65 11.14 -2.59 -7.86
CA GLU A 65 11.32 -1.22 -7.34
C GLU A 65 10.38 -0.22 -8.02
N SER A 66 10.26 -0.30 -9.35
CA SER A 66 9.34 0.55 -10.12
C SER A 66 7.88 0.33 -9.70
N ARG A 67 7.50 -0.94 -9.48
CA ARG A 67 6.20 -1.34 -8.96
C ARG A 67 5.95 -0.79 -7.56
N ASN A 68 6.94 -0.87 -6.68
CA ASN A 68 6.83 -0.32 -5.32
C ASN A 68 6.60 1.19 -5.33
N TYR A 69 7.24 1.93 -6.24
CA TYR A 69 7.01 3.36 -6.40
C TYR A 69 5.57 3.67 -6.87
N ILE A 70 5.06 2.93 -7.86
CA ILE A 70 3.69 3.12 -8.34
C ILE A 70 2.67 2.76 -7.25
N LEU A 71 2.91 1.69 -6.48
CA LEU A 71 2.10 1.33 -5.32
C LEU A 71 2.09 2.45 -4.27
N LEU A 72 3.26 2.97 -3.89
CA LEU A 72 3.40 4.06 -2.93
C LEU A 72 2.66 5.31 -3.40
N LYS A 73 2.89 5.74 -4.65
CA LYS A 73 2.19 6.87 -5.26
C LYS A 73 0.67 6.66 -5.24
N SER A 74 0.21 5.46 -5.59
CA SER A 74 -1.22 5.14 -5.63
C SER A 74 -1.86 5.18 -4.25
N VAL A 75 -1.22 4.64 -3.21
CA VAL A 75 -1.77 4.68 -1.84
C VAL A 75 -1.79 6.09 -1.27
N ILE A 76 -0.80 6.94 -1.60
CA ILE A 76 -0.78 8.35 -1.18
C ILE A 76 -1.97 9.11 -1.81
N VAL A 77 -2.23 8.92 -3.11
CA VAL A 77 -3.39 9.53 -3.78
C VAL A 77 -4.69 9.14 -3.07
N VAL A 78 -4.89 7.85 -2.78
CA VAL A 78 -6.10 7.38 -2.08
C VAL A 78 -6.21 8.00 -0.68
N LEU A 79 -5.11 8.05 0.08
CA LEU A 79 -5.10 8.65 1.43
C LEU A 79 -5.41 10.15 1.41
N GLN A 80 -4.87 10.89 0.44
CA GLN A 80 -5.14 12.32 0.28
C GLN A 80 -6.62 12.59 -0.03
N GLU A 81 -7.23 11.76 -0.87
CA GLU A 81 -8.66 11.83 -1.14
C GLU A 81 -9.48 11.48 0.09
N TRP A 82 -9.10 10.45 0.88
CA TRP A 82 -9.83 10.15 2.11
C TRP A 82 -9.72 11.26 3.15
N LEU A 83 -8.53 11.89 3.24
CA LEU A 83 -8.30 13.02 4.11
C LEU A 83 -9.16 14.23 3.72
N SER A 84 -9.45 14.43 2.43
CA SER A 84 -10.26 15.55 1.96
C SER A 84 -11.76 15.39 2.28
N LEU A 85 -12.22 14.19 2.65
CA LEU A 85 -13.63 13.91 2.96
C LEU A 85 -14.08 14.43 4.33
N ASN A 86 -13.15 14.77 5.22
CA ASN A 86 -13.47 15.21 6.58
C ASN A 86 -12.48 16.26 7.08
N ASP A 87 -12.95 17.50 7.22
CA ASP A 87 -12.10 18.62 7.64
C ASP A 87 -11.51 18.43 9.04
N THR A 88 -12.27 17.89 10.00
CA THR A 88 -11.76 17.61 11.35
C THR A 88 -10.61 16.60 11.32
N VAL A 89 -10.73 15.51 10.56
CA VAL A 89 -9.65 14.52 10.40
C VAL A 89 -8.44 15.16 9.73
N LYS A 90 -8.67 15.98 8.70
CA LYS A 90 -7.62 16.70 7.97
C LYS A 90 -6.86 17.69 8.84
N GLU A 91 -7.56 18.45 9.67
CA GLU A 91 -6.96 19.41 10.60
C GLU A 91 -6.13 18.69 11.66
N ASN A 92 -6.68 17.64 12.30
CA ASN A 92 -5.95 16.86 13.29
C ASN A 92 -4.68 16.22 12.68
N PHE A 93 -4.78 15.61 11.49
CA PHE A 93 -3.61 15.05 10.80
C PHE A 93 -2.51 16.07 10.54
N LYS A 94 -2.85 17.32 10.23
CA LYS A 94 -1.87 18.39 10.00
C LYS A 94 -1.23 18.91 11.27
N ASN A 95 -1.93 18.83 12.40
CA ASN A 95 -1.45 19.31 13.70
C ASN A 95 -0.55 18.28 14.40
N ASP A 96 -0.65 17.00 14.02
CA ASP A 96 0.15 15.89 14.56
C ASP A 96 1.51 15.69 13.83
N ILE A 97 1.81 16.49 12.79
CA ILE A 97 3.06 16.49 12.01
C ILE A 97 3.85 17.75 12.30
#